data_AF-A0A0B5DUI1-F1
#
_entry.id   AF-A0A0B5DUI1-F1
#
_cell.length_a   1.000
_cell.length_b   1.000
_cell.length_c   1.000
_cell.angle_alpha   90.00
_cell.angle_beta   90.00
_cell.angle_gamma   90.00
#
_symmetry.space_group_name_H-M   'P 1'
#
loop_
_entity.id
_entity.type
_entity.pdbx_description
1 polymer ?
#
loop_
_entity_poly.entity_id
_entity_poly.type
_entity_poly.pdbx_seq_one_letter_code
_entity_poly.pdbx_strand_id
1 'polypeptide(L)' 'MRSPIPAAYSDFAAPIFAGYANPGPTTRESDVAEAVWLAATDPSDRLRYPAGADAVALAKAA' A
#
# COMPACT_ATOMS: atom_id res chain seq x y z
N MET A 1 -27.01 11.89 -13.56
CA MET A 1 -25.79 12.47 -12.96
C MET A 1 -24.73 12.59 -14.03
N ARG A 2 -24.07 13.75 -14.16
CA ARG A 2 -22.95 13.94 -15.10
C ARG A 2 -21.71 13.29 -14.49
N SER A 3 -20.89 12.60 -15.30
CA SER A 3 -19.58 12.12 -14.83
C SER A 3 -18.75 13.32 -14.36
N PRO A 4 -18.09 13.25 -13.19
CA PRO A 4 -17.23 14.34 -12.70
C PRO A 4 -15.97 14.51 -13.57
N ILE A 5 -15.67 13.55 -14.45
CA ILE A 5 -14.51 13.58 -15.34
C ILE A 5 -14.87 14.34 -16.62
N PRO A 6 -14.16 15.42 -16.99
CA PRO A 6 -14.37 16.09 -18.27
C PRO A 6 -14.03 15.17 -19.44
N ALA A 7 -14.80 15.25 -20.52
CA ALA A 7 -14.71 14.32 -21.67
C ALA A 7 -13.29 14.20 -22.26
N ALA A 8 -12.54 15.30 -22.31
CA ALA A 8 -11.17 15.34 -22.82
C ALA A 8 -10.17 14.50 -22.02
N TYR A 9 -10.49 14.15 -20.77
CA TYR A 9 -9.62 13.34 -19.89
C TYR A 9 -10.12 11.90 -19.71
N SER A 10 -11.20 11.50 -20.38
CA SER A 10 -11.85 10.20 -20.16
C SER A 10 -10.90 9.03 -20.39
N ASP A 11 -10.17 9.06 -21.50
CA ASP A 11 -9.25 7.98 -21.88
C ASP A 11 -8.03 7.91 -20.95
N PHE A 12 -7.59 9.06 -20.44
CA PHE A 12 -6.51 9.13 -19.45
C PHE A 12 -6.96 8.63 -18.07
N ALA A 13 -8.18 8.98 -17.67
CA ALA A 13 -8.73 8.63 -16.36
C ALA A 13 -9.18 7.17 -16.27
N ALA A 14 -9.70 6.60 -17.37
CA ALA A 14 -10.21 5.23 -17.42
C ALA A 14 -9.24 4.18 -16.84
N PRO A 15 -7.96 4.09 -17.25
CA PRO A 15 -7.04 3.10 -16.70
C PRO A 15 -6.72 3.34 -15.21
N ILE A 16 -6.71 4.59 -14.75
CA ILE A 16 -6.47 4.93 -13.35
C ILE A 16 -7.61 4.37 -12.48
N PHE A 17 -8.86 4.66 -12.85
CA PHE A 17 -10.03 4.15 -12.13
C PHE A 17 -10.17 2.63 -12.22
N ALA A 18 -9.82 2.03 -13.36
CA ALA A 18 -9.76 0.59 -13.49
C ALA A 18 -8.76 -0.03 -12.50
N GLY A 19 -7.62 0.61 -12.26
CA GLY A 19 -6.66 0.20 -11.24
C GLY A 19 -7.21 0.28 -9.81
N TYR A 20 -7.99 1.32 -9.49
CA TYR A 20 -8.62 1.47 -8.17
C TYR A 20 -9.76 0.47 -7.89
N ALA A 21 -10.36 -0.12 -8.93
CA ALA A 21 -11.44 -1.10 -8.77
C ALA A 21 -10.96 -2.42 -8.12
N ASN A 22 -9.65 -2.69 -8.18
CA ASN A 22 -9.03 -3.84 -7.52
C ASN A 22 -7.80 -3.38 -6.74
N PRO A 23 -8.00 -2.74 -5.57
CA PRO A 23 -6.90 -2.24 -4.77
C PRO A 23 -6.00 -3.42 -4.35
N GLY A 24 -4.68 -3.20 -4.43
CA GLY A 24 -3.70 -4.16 -3.97
C GLY A 24 -3.80 -4.43 -2.46
N PRO A 25 -3.02 -5.38 -1.93
CA PRO A 25 -2.95 -5.62 -0.49
C PRO A 25 -2.55 -4.34 0.25
N THR A 26 -3.14 -4.09 1.41
CA THR A 26 -2.87 -2.90 2.23
C THR A 26 -2.41 -3.30 3.62
N THR A 27 -1.64 -2.43 4.26
CA THR A 27 -1.31 -2.53 5.69
C THR A 27 -2.57 -2.38 6.54
N ARG A 28 -2.74 -3.25 7.54
CA ARG A 28 -3.71 -3.10 8.63
C ARG A 28 -3.03 -2.62 9.90
N GLU A 29 -3.83 -2.09 10.82
CA GLU A 29 -3.38 -1.61 12.13
C GLU A 29 -2.69 -2.70 12.94
N SER A 30 -3.17 -3.95 12.84
CA SER A 30 -2.54 -5.12 13.47
C SER A 30 -1.12 -5.38 12.96
N ASP A 31 -0.91 -5.22 11.65
CA ASP A 31 0.39 -5.46 11.03
C ASP A 31 1.42 -4.44 11.51
N VAL A 32 0.97 -3.19 11.74
CA VAL A 32 1.79 -2.12 12.32
C VAL A 32 2.12 -2.42 13.77
N ALA A 33 1.13 -2.83 14.57
CA ALA A 33 1.35 -3.16 15.97
C ALA A 33 2.37 -4.30 16.13
N GLU A 34 2.28 -5.34 15.30
CA GLU A 34 3.26 -6.43 15.26
C GLU A 34 4.65 -5.96 14.84
N ALA A 35 4.76 -5.17 13.77
CA ALA A 35 6.04 -4.66 13.30
C ALA A 35 6.74 -3.77 14.34
N VAL A 36 5.99 -2.94 15.07
CA VAL A 36 6.53 -2.12 16.16
C VAL A 36 6.98 -2.98 17.34
N TRP A 37 6.19 -3.98 17.72
CA TRP A 37 6.58 -4.91 18.78
C TRP A 37 7.86 -5.67 18.42
N LEU A 38 7.97 -6.18 17.19
CA LEU A 38 9.19 -6.81 16.70
C LEU A 38 10.37 -5.84 16.71
N ALA A 39 10.20 -4.62 16.20
CA ALA A 39 11.26 -3.62 16.18
C ALA A 39 11.79 -3.26 17.59
N ALA A 40 10.93 -3.31 18.61
CA ALA A 40 11.31 -3.02 19.99
C ALA A 40 11.91 -4.20 20.74
N THR A 41 11.64 -5.45 20.31
CA THR A 41 11.96 -6.66 21.08
C THR A 41 12.93 -7.62 20.38
N ASP A 42 13.14 -7.48 19.07
CA ASP A 42 14.09 -8.27 18.31
C ASP A 42 15.52 -7.90 18.73
N PRO A 43 16.31 -8.86 19.27
CA PRO A 43 17.67 -8.60 19.75
C PRO A 43 18.72 -8.57 18.63
N SER A 44 18.32 -8.78 17.37
CA SER A 44 19.23 -8.75 16.23
C SER A 44 19.58 -7.34 15.79
N ASP A 45 20.62 -7.20 14.96
CA ASP A 45 21.01 -5.92 14.35
C ASP A 45 20.08 -5.50 13.19
N ARG A 46 18.87 -6.05 13.10
CA ARG A 46 17.91 -5.76 12.04
C ARG A 46 17.37 -4.34 12.21
N LEU A 47 17.55 -3.52 11.17
CA LEU A 47 17.14 -2.10 11.18
C LEU A 47 15.76 -1.83 10.56
N ARG A 48 15.19 -2.76 9.78
CA ARG A 48 13.97 -2.52 8.99
C ARG A 48 12.90 -3.57 9.25
N TYR A 49 11.73 -3.13 9.69
CA TYR A 49 10.54 -3.95 9.96
C TYR A 49 9.37 -3.43 9.12
N PRO A 50 9.28 -3.81 7.83
CA PRO A 50 8.14 -3.42 7.00
C PRO A 50 6.85 -4.03 7.58
N ALA A 51 5.86 -3.18 7.81
CA ALA A 51 4.55 -3.58 8.35
C ALA A 51 3.57 -3.88 7.21
N GLY A 52 2.87 -5.01 7.28
CA GLY A 52 1.80 -5.32 6.33
C GLY A 52 2.29 -5.66 4.91
N ALA A 53 1.34 -6.08 4.08
CA ALA A 53 1.65 -6.74 2.81
C ALA A 53 2.15 -5.77 1.71
N ASP A 54 1.67 -4.54 1.65
CA ASP A 54 2.18 -3.48 0.76
C ASP A 54 3.59 -3.03 1.16
N ALA A 55 3.86 -2.76 2.45
CA ALA A 55 5.20 -2.33 2.85
C ALA A 55 6.23 -3.46 2.68
N VAL A 56 5.83 -4.71 2.90
CA VAL A 56 6.68 -5.88 2.59
C VAL A 56 6.95 -5.98 1.08
N ALA A 57 5.94 -5.76 0.24
CA ALA A 57 6.13 -5.74 -1.21
C ALA A 57 7.09 -4.61 -1.63
N LEU A 58 6.93 -3.42 -1.06
CA LEU A 58 7.83 -2.28 -1.31
C LEU A 58 9.26 -2.55 -0.85
N ALA A 59 9.44 -3.12 0.34
CA ALA A 59 10.76 -3.45 0.88
C ALA A 59 11.50 -4.50 0.05
N LYS A 60 10.79 -5.36 -0.69
CA LYS A 60 11.38 -6.34 -1.62
C LYS A 60 11.72 -5.74 -2.98
N ALA A 61 11.12 -4.60 -3.34
CA ALA A 61 11.34 -3.92 -4.61
C ALA A 61 12.48 -2.90 -4.56
N ALA A 62 12.93 -2.50 -3.36
CA ALA A 62 14.04 -1.59 -3.10
C ALA A 62 15.38 -2.33 -2.98
#